data_AF-A0A961IBB5-F1
#
_entry.id   AF-A0A961IBB5-F1
#
_cell.length_a   1.000
_cell.length_b   1.000
_cell.length_c   1.000
_cell.angle_alpha   90.00
_cell.angle_beta   90.00
_cell.angle_gamma   90.00
#
_symmetry.space_group_name_H-M   'P 1'
#
loop_
_entity.id
_entity.type
_entity.pdbx_description
1 polymer ?
#
loop_
_entity_poly.entity_id
_entity_poly.type
_entity_poly.pdbx_seq_one_letter_code
_entity_poly.pdbx_strand_id
1 'polypeptide(L)'
;MRRALFIITAIVLSNNSCVMHQVNVEGDLLGAAPLLKSFEDRSDETLPIQLHLDEAGRNVRPAPTPYSESYINRQLVANYFSGDIVQSFRASRHFRLDSGANVVIIVRPELLEFTDKDNLTQIPFFLTLGTFPGYGDTKGMMGFTLFDRQRREIIKEYRYPVKHRFLVGWAIALAGPVFALVSERFSMSSNERNPDLSQVVFNQFEADLRSDLARDETLLTHFTIGAKPVYAIGPVEAEEDYAISTRRILEGHFVRSGAIIVEREQMDLVLDELAHSQSGLTESARNRLGHQLNVDRLVSATLTVRPAYSSSYDAHLTVRCISVETNRILWSIEVEDFGLSPESAIDRAMEEIMQELHTKARI
;
A
#
# COMPACT_ATOMS: atom_id res chain seq x y z
N MET A 1 47.54 29.70 8.21
CA MET A 1 46.21 29.52 8.84
C MET A 1 45.05 29.66 7.85
N ARG A 2 44.88 30.79 7.12
CA ARG A 2 43.78 30.98 6.13
C ARG A 2 43.71 29.92 5.02
N ARG A 3 44.85 29.49 4.45
CA ARG A 3 44.88 28.44 3.40
C ARG A 3 44.47 27.06 3.93
N ALA A 4 44.88 26.73 5.15
CA ALA A 4 44.49 25.48 5.80
C ALA A 4 42.99 25.46 6.14
N LEU A 5 42.45 26.60 6.63
CA LEU A 5 41.02 26.74 6.87
C LEU A 5 40.22 26.60 5.56
N PHE A 6 40.65 27.22 4.47
CA PHE A 6 39.99 27.09 3.17
C PHE A 6 40.02 25.66 2.63
N ILE A 7 41.15 24.95 2.77
CA ILE A 7 41.27 23.54 2.37
C ILE A 7 40.39 22.65 3.26
N ILE A 8 40.37 22.87 4.57
CA ILE A 8 39.50 22.12 5.50
C ILE A 8 38.03 22.40 5.21
N THR A 9 37.64 23.66 4.97
CA THR A 9 36.27 24.01 4.60
C THR A 9 35.88 23.41 3.24
N ALA A 10 36.79 23.40 2.25
CA ALA A 10 36.56 22.75 0.97
C ALA A 10 36.42 21.22 1.11
N ILE A 11 37.21 20.57 1.97
CA ILE A 11 37.13 19.13 2.28
C ILE A 11 35.85 18.79 3.05
N VAL A 12 35.45 19.63 4.01
CA VAL A 12 34.21 19.44 4.79
C VAL A 12 32.99 19.68 3.91
N LEU A 13 33.02 20.68 3.02
CA LEU A 13 31.97 20.91 2.04
C LEU A 13 31.93 19.81 0.96
N SER A 14 33.07 19.27 0.53
CA SER A 14 33.11 18.16 -0.43
C SER A 14 32.61 16.83 0.15
N ASN A 15 32.60 16.68 1.48
CA ASN A 15 32.05 15.52 2.17
C ASN A 15 30.55 15.65 2.48
N ASN A 16 29.97 16.86 2.41
CA ASN A 16 28.52 17.05 2.40
C ASN A 16 28.01 16.76 0.98
N SER A 17 27.87 15.47 0.70
CA SER A 17 27.57 14.92 -0.64
C SER A 17 26.16 15.30 -1.05
N CYS A 18 26.03 16.47 -1.67
CA CYS A 18 24.82 16.85 -2.36
C CYS A 18 24.80 16.12 -3.71
N VAL A 19 23.82 15.25 -3.88
CA VAL A 19 23.64 14.45 -5.08
C VAL A 19 22.38 14.93 -5.78
N MET A 20 22.52 15.36 -7.02
CA MET A 20 21.35 15.57 -7.88
C MET A 20 21.11 14.30 -8.66
N HIS A 21 19.89 13.80 -8.59
CA HIS A 21 19.43 12.70 -9.38
C HIS A 21 18.64 13.23 -10.57
N GLN A 22 18.82 12.57 -11.70
CA GLN A 22 17.97 12.73 -12.87
C GLN A 22 17.42 11.35 -13.21
N VAL A 23 16.10 11.20 -13.21
CA VAL A 23 15.44 9.95 -13.59
C VAL A 23 14.71 10.17 -14.89
N ASN A 24 14.98 9.36 -15.90
CA ASN A 24 14.23 9.37 -17.14
C ASN A 24 13.68 7.99 -17.49
N VAL A 25 12.48 7.95 -18.07
CA VAL A 25 11.89 6.75 -18.64
C VAL A 25 12.11 6.82 -20.16
N GLU A 26 12.70 5.78 -20.74
CA GLU A 26 13.03 5.77 -22.17
C GLU A 26 11.77 5.89 -23.04
N GLY A 27 11.77 6.84 -23.97
CA GLY A 27 10.59 7.22 -24.76
C GLY A 27 9.90 8.52 -24.31
N ASP A 28 10.24 9.03 -23.12
CA ASP A 28 9.82 10.37 -22.68
C ASP A 28 10.95 11.39 -22.92
N LEU A 29 10.72 12.33 -23.84
CA LEU A 29 11.62 13.45 -24.11
C LEU A 29 11.50 14.46 -22.97
N LEU A 30 12.25 14.24 -21.89
CA LEU A 30 12.40 15.17 -20.76
C LEU A 30 11.06 15.60 -20.10
N GLY A 31 10.03 14.75 -20.11
CA GLY A 31 8.74 15.11 -19.52
C GLY A 31 7.87 16.01 -20.42
N ALA A 32 8.14 16.06 -21.73
CA ALA A 32 7.28 16.78 -22.69
C ALA A 32 5.96 16.04 -22.98
N ALA A 33 5.87 14.74 -22.66
CA ALA A 33 4.65 13.95 -22.84
C ALA A 33 3.41 14.51 -22.10
N PRO A 34 3.49 14.92 -20.82
CA PRO A 34 2.35 15.54 -20.12
C PRO A 34 1.99 16.95 -20.60
N LEU A 35 2.93 17.73 -21.16
CA LEU A 35 2.64 19.09 -21.68
C LEU A 35 1.81 19.10 -22.97
N LEU A 36 1.79 17.99 -23.72
CA LEU A 36 1.08 17.87 -25.01
C LEU A 36 -0.18 17.01 -24.94
N LYS A 37 -0.42 16.31 -23.82
CA LYS A 37 -1.57 15.42 -23.62
C LYS A 37 -2.59 16.07 -22.69
N SER A 38 -3.31 17.08 -23.19
CA SER A 38 -4.59 17.47 -22.62
C SER A 38 -5.60 16.38 -22.94
N PHE A 39 -5.64 15.33 -22.11
CA PHE A 39 -6.74 14.39 -22.12
C PHE A 39 -7.87 14.98 -21.30
N GLU A 40 -9.06 15.09 -21.90
CA GLU A 40 -10.31 15.30 -21.19
C GLU A 40 -10.40 14.26 -20.05
N ASP A 41 -10.47 14.73 -18.80
CA ASP A 41 -10.56 13.94 -17.58
C ASP A 41 -11.96 13.29 -17.52
N ARG A 42 -12.20 12.27 -18.34
CA ARG A 42 -13.53 11.61 -18.46
C ARG A 42 -13.82 10.59 -17.36
N SER A 43 -12.86 10.28 -16.50
CA SER A 43 -13.06 9.34 -15.40
C SER A 43 -12.48 9.91 -14.10
N ASP A 44 -13.30 10.67 -13.38
CA ASP A 44 -13.12 10.93 -11.94
C ASP A 44 -13.29 9.64 -11.10
N GLU A 45 -13.54 8.50 -11.75
CA GLU A 45 -13.78 7.23 -11.11
C GLU A 45 -12.49 6.63 -10.56
N THR A 46 -12.47 6.42 -9.25
CA THR A 46 -11.34 5.82 -8.53
C THR A 46 -11.33 4.31 -8.71
N LEU A 47 -10.26 3.77 -9.27
CA LEU A 47 -10.15 2.35 -9.60
C LEU A 47 -9.79 1.51 -8.37
N PRO A 48 -10.61 0.52 -7.97
CA PRO A 48 -10.25 -0.40 -6.89
C PRO A 48 -9.15 -1.35 -7.37
N ILE A 49 -8.05 -1.43 -6.63
CA ILE A 49 -6.89 -2.27 -6.97
C ILE A 49 -6.29 -2.94 -5.73
N GLN A 50 -5.64 -4.08 -5.94
CA GLN A 50 -4.67 -4.65 -5.01
C GLN A 50 -3.27 -4.36 -5.52
N LEU A 51 -2.31 -4.24 -4.60
CA LEU A 51 -0.92 -4.01 -4.93
C LEU A 51 -0.07 -5.16 -4.41
N HIS A 52 0.67 -5.81 -5.31
CA HIS A 52 1.63 -6.85 -4.96
C HIS A 52 3.03 -6.41 -5.40
N LEU A 53 3.96 -6.34 -4.45
CA LEU A 53 5.35 -6.04 -4.75
C LEU A 53 6.11 -7.35 -4.91
N ASP A 54 6.63 -7.61 -6.10
CA ASP A 54 7.44 -8.79 -6.35
C ASP A 54 8.83 -8.60 -5.75
N GLU A 55 9.06 -9.22 -4.59
CA GLU A 55 10.36 -9.14 -3.91
C GLU A 55 11.40 -10.10 -4.51
N ALA A 56 11.02 -11.01 -5.42
CA ALA A 56 11.93 -11.99 -6.00
C ALA A 56 13.10 -11.33 -6.75
N GLY A 57 12.87 -10.15 -7.33
CA GLY A 57 13.89 -9.35 -8.01
C GLY A 57 14.98 -8.78 -7.09
N ARG A 58 14.76 -8.66 -5.77
CA ARG A 58 15.74 -8.06 -4.83
C ARG A 58 17.05 -8.84 -4.74
N ASN A 59 17.00 -10.13 -5.03
CA ASN A 59 18.14 -11.03 -4.90
C ASN A 59 18.86 -11.31 -6.22
N VAL A 60 18.40 -10.72 -7.34
CA VAL A 60 19.02 -10.91 -8.65
C VAL A 60 20.33 -10.12 -8.68
N ARG A 61 21.45 -10.83 -8.79
CA ARG A 61 22.75 -10.19 -9.07
C ARG A 61 22.73 -9.70 -10.51
N PRO A 62 23.05 -8.43 -10.79
CA PRO A 62 23.28 -7.95 -12.15
C PRO A 62 24.28 -8.85 -12.86
N ALA A 63 24.06 -9.08 -14.15
CA ALA A 63 25.08 -9.70 -14.98
C ALA A 63 26.36 -8.82 -14.91
N PRO A 64 27.54 -9.39 -14.62
CA PRO A 64 28.78 -8.61 -14.60
C PRO A 64 29.01 -8.02 -16.00
N THR A 65 29.21 -6.71 -16.07
CA THR A 65 29.63 -6.06 -17.32
C THR A 65 31.10 -6.37 -17.58
N PRO A 66 31.54 -6.48 -18.84
CA PRO A 66 32.93 -6.80 -19.18
C PRO A 66 33.96 -5.74 -18.73
N TYR A 67 33.53 -4.62 -18.17
CA TYR A 67 34.39 -3.49 -17.79
C TYR A 67 34.38 -3.13 -16.30
N SER A 68 33.61 -3.83 -15.45
CA SER A 68 33.64 -3.55 -14.01
C SER A 68 33.33 -4.79 -13.16
N GLU A 69 34.37 -5.35 -12.51
CA GLU A 69 34.22 -6.14 -11.28
C GLU A 69 33.99 -5.22 -10.06
N SER A 70 33.37 -4.05 -10.24
CA SER A 70 33.18 -3.12 -9.13
C SER A 70 32.05 -3.57 -8.22
N TYR A 71 32.28 -3.38 -6.92
CA TYR A 71 31.33 -3.59 -5.84
C TYR A 71 30.02 -2.88 -6.17
N ILE A 72 28.98 -3.63 -6.55
CA ILE A 72 27.65 -3.06 -6.76
C ILE A 72 27.19 -2.45 -5.44
N ASN A 73 27.11 -1.13 -5.37
CA ASN A 73 26.59 -0.44 -4.19
C ASN A 73 25.13 -0.83 -4.01
N ARG A 74 24.83 -1.66 -2.99
CA ARG A 74 23.47 -2.14 -2.70
C ARG A 74 22.47 -0.99 -2.48
N GLN A 75 22.94 0.19 -2.09
CA GLN A 75 22.10 1.37 -1.91
C GLN A 75 21.53 1.90 -3.24
N LEU A 76 22.28 1.76 -4.34
CA LEU A 76 21.83 2.14 -5.69
C LEU A 76 20.78 1.16 -6.22
N VAL A 77 20.94 -0.14 -5.92
CA VAL A 77 19.96 -1.18 -6.27
C VAL A 77 18.65 -0.95 -5.51
N ALA A 78 18.72 -0.56 -4.24
CA ALA A 78 17.54 -0.31 -3.40
C ALA A 78 16.57 0.75 -3.95
N ASN A 79 17.02 1.64 -4.86
CA ASN A 79 16.18 2.63 -5.53
C ASN A 79 15.07 1.99 -6.37
N TYR A 80 15.32 0.82 -6.95
CA TYR A 80 14.36 0.12 -7.80
C TYR A 80 13.36 -0.71 -6.99
N PHE A 81 13.69 -1.04 -5.74
CA PHE A 81 12.92 -1.96 -4.89
C PHE A 81 12.23 -1.26 -3.71
N SER A 82 12.08 0.06 -3.75
CA SER A 82 11.60 0.82 -2.60
C SER A 82 10.08 0.69 -2.41
N GLY A 83 9.64 0.65 -1.14
CA GLY A 83 8.22 0.72 -0.78
C GLY A 83 7.56 2.07 -1.11
N ASP A 84 8.31 3.03 -1.66
CA ASP A 84 7.84 4.37 -2.02
C ASP A 84 6.81 4.30 -3.17
N ILE A 85 6.86 3.24 -3.98
CA ILE A 85 5.83 2.98 -4.99
C ILE A 85 4.44 2.80 -4.36
N VAL A 86 4.35 2.18 -3.18
CA VAL A 86 3.09 2.03 -2.45
C VAL A 86 2.52 3.38 -2.03
N GLN A 87 3.40 4.29 -1.61
CA GLN A 87 2.98 5.65 -1.27
C GLN A 87 2.49 6.42 -2.49
N SER A 88 3.11 6.20 -3.66
CA SER A 88 2.65 6.79 -4.92
C SER A 88 1.24 6.33 -5.27
N PHE A 89 0.93 5.03 -5.14
CA PHE A 89 -0.44 4.51 -5.31
C PHE A 89 -1.43 5.06 -4.28
N ARG A 90 -1.02 5.28 -3.03
CA ARG A 90 -1.89 5.86 -1.98
C ARG A 90 -2.15 7.35 -2.17
N ALA A 91 -1.16 8.08 -2.69
CA ALA A 91 -1.26 9.51 -2.94
C ALA A 91 -2.06 9.83 -4.21
N SER A 92 -2.14 8.88 -5.14
CA SER A 92 -2.96 9.02 -6.34
C SER A 92 -4.46 9.10 -6.01
N ARG A 93 -5.14 10.02 -6.70
CA ARG A 93 -6.59 10.16 -6.68
C ARG A 93 -7.32 9.15 -7.58
N HIS A 94 -6.58 8.44 -8.43
CA HIS A 94 -7.13 7.55 -9.46
C HIS A 94 -7.20 6.08 -9.00
N PHE A 95 -6.54 5.74 -7.90
CA PHE A 95 -6.53 4.39 -7.36
C PHE A 95 -7.06 4.35 -5.93
N ARG A 96 -7.78 3.27 -5.61
CA ARG A 96 -8.19 2.94 -4.25
C ARG A 96 -7.67 1.56 -3.90
N LEU A 97 -6.75 1.49 -2.95
CA LEU A 97 -6.24 0.21 -2.45
C LEU A 97 -7.35 -0.52 -1.69
N ASP A 98 -7.74 -1.71 -2.17
CA ASP A 98 -8.83 -2.51 -1.62
C ASP A 98 -8.53 -4.00 -1.73
N SER A 99 -8.51 -4.73 -0.61
CA SER A 99 -8.23 -6.18 -0.58
C SER A 99 -9.33 -7.04 -1.23
N GLY A 100 -10.49 -6.45 -1.54
CA GLY A 100 -11.56 -7.07 -2.32
C GLY A 100 -11.48 -6.78 -3.83
N ALA A 101 -10.54 -5.95 -4.29
CA ALA A 101 -10.44 -5.62 -5.71
C ALA A 101 -10.05 -6.84 -6.55
N ASN A 102 -10.66 -6.95 -7.73
CA ASN A 102 -10.39 -8.03 -8.67
C ASN A 102 -9.03 -7.87 -9.37
N VAL A 103 -8.63 -6.63 -9.67
CA VAL A 103 -7.35 -6.34 -10.32
C VAL A 103 -6.24 -6.30 -9.28
N VAL A 104 -5.21 -7.09 -9.52
CA VAL A 104 -3.94 -7.04 -8.78
C VAL A 104 -2.89 -6.40 -9.69
N ILE A 105 -2.29 -5.30 -9.23
CA ILE A 105 -1.14 -4.69 -9.87
C ILE A 105 0.11 -5.30 -9.26
N ILE A 106 0.84 -6.07 -10.07
CA ILE A 106 2.11 -6.68 -9.67
C ILE A 106 3.24 -5.76 -10.15
N VAL A 107 4.01 -5.22 -9.21
CA VAL A 107 5.15 -4.35 -9.49
C VAL A 107 6.42 -5.20 -9.52
N ARG A 108 7.11 -5.20 -10.67
CA ARG A 108 8.33 -5.98 -10.92
C ARG A 108 9.51 -5.09 -11.29
N PRO A 109 10.33 -4.71 -10.32
CA PRO A 109 11.60 -4.06 -10.60
C PRO A 109 12.69 -5.05 -11.03
N GLU A 110 13.45 -4.67 -12.05
CA GLU A 110 14.56 -5.43 -12.63
C GLU A 110 15.73 -4.48 -12.92
N LEU A 111 16.96 -4.84 -12.53
CA LEU A 111 18.15 -4.05 -12.84
C LEU A 111 18.85 -4.65 -14.06
N LEU A 112 19.03 -3.85 -15.12
CA LEU A 112 19.59 -4.32 -16.39
C LEU A 112 21.09 -4.05 -16.49
N GLU A 113 21.52 -2.83 -16.16
CA GLU A 113 22.90 -2.41 -16.30
C GLU A 113 23.27 -1.41 -15.19
N PHE A 114 24.50 -1.54 -14.70
CA PHE A 114 25.09 -0.58 -13.79
C PHE A 114 26.41 -0.10 -14.39
N THR A 115 26.56 1.22 -14.51
CA THR A 115 27.85 1.83 -14.83
C THR A 115 28.25 2.66 -13.61
N ASP A 116 29.24 2.16 -12.88
CA ASP A 116 29.82 2.91 -11.77
C ASP A 116 30.42 4.21 -12.29
N LYS A 117 30.62 5.18 -11.39
CA LYS A 117 31.17 6.51 -11.66
C LYS A 117 32.23 6.45 -12.76
N ASP A 118 31.91 6.96 -13.94
CA ASP A 118 32.80 6.86 -15.09
C ASP A 118 34.14 7.46 -14.69
N ASN A 119 35.18 6.63 -14.65
CA ASN A 119 36.52 7.01 -14.18
C ASN A 119 37.06 8.23 -14.93
N LEU A 120 36.60 8.44 -16.17
CA LEU A 120 36.90 9.60 -17.00
C LEU A 120 36.39 10.92 -16.41
N THR A 121 35.26 10.91 -15.68
CA THR A 121 34.68 12.11 -15.06
C THR A 121 35.27 12.39 -13.66
N GLN A 122 35.88 11.39 -13.03
CA GLN A 122 36.51 11.55 -11.72
C GLN A 122 37.75 12.44 -11.78
N ILE A 123 38.58 12.28 -12.82
CA ILE A 123 39.81 13.08 -13.00
C ILE A 123 39.50 14.59 -13.05
N PRO A 124 38.63 15.10 -13.95
CA PRO A 124 38.28 16.52 -13.97
C PRO A 124 37.52 16.95 -12.72
N PHE A 125 36.70 16.08 -12.11
CA PHE A 125 36.06 16.36 -10.81
C PHE A 125 37.09 16.71 -9.73
N PHE A 126 38.12 15.87 -9.55
CA PHE A 126 39.17 16.12 -8.56
C PHE A 126 40.05 17.32 -8.93
N LEU A 127 40.43 17.48 -10.21
CA LEU A 127 41.24 18.61 -10.67
C LEU A 127 40.53 19.97 -10.49
N THR A 128 39.20 19.99 -10.59
CA THR A 128 38.40 21.21 -10.45
C THR A 128 37.77 21.38 -9.07
N LEU A 129 38.17 20.55 -8.09
CA LEU A 129 37.62 20.55 -6.72
C LEU A 129 36.08 20.46 -6.70
N GLY A 130 35.51 19.63 -7.59
CA GLY A 130 34.07 19.38 -7.69
C GLY A 130 33.26 20.46 -8.42
N THR A 131 33.93 21.37 -9.14
CA THR A 131 33.26 22.33 -10.03
C THR A 131 32.74 21.62 -11.26
N PHE A 132 33.57 20.76 -11.86
CA PHE A 132 33.13 19.78 -12.83
C PHE A 132 32.44 18.65 -12.07
N PRO A 133 31.18 18.31 -12.39
CA PRO A 133 30.46 17.29 -11.64
C PRO A 133 31.01 15.88 -11.92
N GLY A 134 31.05 15.06 -10.88
CA GLY A 134 31.22 13.62 -11.02
C GLY A 134 29.90 13.02 -11.51
N TYR A 135 30.00 12.00 -12.36
CA TYR A 135 28.87 11.39 -13.05
C TYR A 135 28.80 9.89 -12.79
N GLY A 136 27.60 9.37 -12.56
CA GLY A 136 27.33 7.94 -12.63
C GLY A 136 25.92 7.67 -13.14
N ASP A 137 25.70 6.46 -13.66
CA ASP A 137 24.42 6.07 -14.25
C ASP A 137 24.04 4.61 -14.01
N THR A 138 22.74 4.41 -13.82
CA THR A 138 22.12 3.10 -13.66
C THR A 138 21.00 2.95 -14.66
N LYS A 139 20.87 1.76 -15.25
CA LYS A 139 19.76 1.42 -16.14
C LYS A 139 19.00 0.25 -15.56
N GLY A 140 17.74 0.50 -15.23
CA GLY A 140 16.81 -0.53 -14.77
C GLY A 140 15.63 -0.66 -15.69
N MET A 141 14.72 -1.54 -15.30
CA MET A 141 13.43 -1.77 -15.88
C MET A 141 12.43 -1.88 -14.74
N MET A 142 11.31 -1.19 -14.86
CA MET A 142 10.22 -1.32 -13.90
C MET A 142 8.97 -1.77 -14.64
N GLY A 143 8.46 -2.93 -14.23
CA GLY A 143 7.28 -3.56 -14.79
C GLY A 143 6.05 -3.38 -13.91
N PHE A 144 4.89 -3.17 -14.53
CA PHE A 144 3.58 -3.23 -13.89
C PHE A 144 2.73 -4.23 -14.66
N THR A 145 2.33 -5.30 -14.01
CA THR A 145 1.45 -6.31 -14.60
C THR A 145 0.08 -6.19 -13.97
N LEU A 146 -0.93 -5.95 -14.80
CA LEU A 146 -2.34 -6.00 -14.43
C LEU A 146 -2.80 -7.44 -14.51
N PHE A 147 -3.17 -8.03 -13.38
CA PHE A 147 -3.65 -9.40 -13.27
C PHE A 147 -5.11 -9.41 -12.83
N ASP A 148 -5.97 -10.11 -13.57
CA ASP A 148 -7.36 -10.36 -13.21
C ASP A 148 -7.44 -11.59 -12.29
N ARG A 149 -7.87 -11.40 -11.04
CA ARG A 149 -7.95 -12.49 -10.07
C ARG A 149 -9.08 -13.47 -10.37
N GLN A 150 -10.24 -12.99 -10.83
CA GLN A 150 -11.40 -13.82 -11.16
C GLN A 150 -11.14 -14.69 -12.40
N ARG A 151 -10.58 -14.09 -13.46
CA ARG A 151 -10.29 -14.78 -14.72
C ARG A 151 -8.94 -15.50 -14.73
N ARG A 152 -8.07 -15.21 -13.74
CA ARG A 152 -6.71 -15.74 -13.60
C ARG A 152 -5.83 -15.49 -14.82
N GLU A 153 -5.95 -14.31 -15.41
CA GLU A 153 -5.23 -13.93 -16.62
C GLU A 153 -4.48 -12.61 -16.44
N ILE A 154 -3.39 -12.47 -17.18
CA ILE A 154 -2.70 -11.19 -17.31
C ILE A 154 -3.48 -10.35 -18.32
N ILE A 155 -4.04 -9.24 -17.85
CA ILE A 155 -4.77 -8.28 -18.68
C ILE A 155 -3.76 -7.54 -19.55
N LYS A 156 -2.71 -6.98 -18.92
CA LYS A 156 -1.71 -6.17 -19.62
C LYS A 156 -0.41 -6.06 -18.81
N GLU A 157 0.70 -5.90 -19.52
CA GLU A 157 2.00 -5.63 -18.92
C GLU A 157 2.56 -4.31 -19.45
N TYR A 158 3.03 -3.47 -18.54
CA TYR A 158 3.72 -2.22 -18.81
C TYR A 158 5.17 -2.38 -18.40
N ARG A 159 6.11 -1.99 -19.26
CA ARG A 159 7.54 -2.10 -18.99
C ARG A 159 8.22 -0.77 -19.32
N TYR A 160 8.85 -0.20 -18.30
CA TYR A 160 9.48 1.11 -18.37
C TYR A 160 10.99 0.98 -18.19
N PRO A 161 11.79 1.15 -19.26
CA PRO A 161 13.23 1.22 -19.13
C PRO A 161 13.58 2.54 -18.42
N VAL A 162 14.23 2.45 -17.28
CA VAL A 162 14.57 3.59 -16.43
C VAL A 162 16.05 3.87 -16.55
N LYS A 163 16.40 5.11 -16.92
CA LYS A 163 17.76 5.61 -16.90
C LYS A 163 17.87 6.59 -15.73
N HIS A 164 18.60 6.21 -14.70
CA HIS A 164 18.86 7.05 -13.55
C HIS A 164 20.31 7.52 -13.59
N ARG A 165 20.48 8.84 -13.63
CA ARG A 165 21.78 9.49 -13.56
C ARG A 165 21.90 10.18 -12.21
N PHE A 166 23.09 10.19 -11.66
CA PHE A 166 23.39 10.99 -10.49
C PHE A 166 24.65 11.82 -10.73
N LEU A 167 24.57 13.07 -10.29
CA LEU A 167 25.59 14.08 -10.45
C LEU A 167 26.00 14.56 -9.06
N VAL A 168 27.31 14.61 -8.81
CA VAL A 168 27.87 15.03 -7.52
C VAL A 168 28.83 16.18 -7.75
N GLY A 169 28.72 17.23 -6.93
CA GLY A 169 29.60 18.39 -7.00
C GLY A 169 28.95 19.65 -6.44
N TRP A 170 29.75 20.66 -6.14
CA TRP A 170 29.23 21.90 -5.54
C TRP A 170 28.42 22.72 -6.54
N ALA A 171 28.79 22.69 -7.83
CA ALA A 171 28.04 23.36 -8.88
C ALA A 171 26.61 22.80 -8.97
N ILE A 172 26.46 21.49 -8.73
CA ILE A 172 25.18 20.79 -8.69
C ILE A 172 24.39 21.12 -7.44
N ALA A 173 25.04 21.33 -6.29
CA ALA A 173 24.35 21.79 -5.07
C ALA A 173 23.68 23.16 -5.27
N LEU A 174 24.27 24.04 -6.09
CA LEU A 174 23.70 25.36 -6.42
C LEU A 174 22.65 25.29 -7.53
N ALA A 175 22.88 24.48 -8.56
CA ALA A 175 21.95 24.39 -9.70
C ALA A 175 20.77 23.44 -9.44
N GLY A 176 20.96 22.44 -8.58
CA GLY A 176 19.99 21.38 -8.28
C GLY A 176 18.62 21.89 -7.85
N PRO A 177 18.50 22.88 -6.94
CA PRO A 177 17.20 23.39 -6.53
C PRO A 177 16.43 24.02 -7.70
N VAL A 178 17.13 24.69 -8.62
CA VAL A 178 16.52 25.27 -9.82
C VAL A 178 16.02 24.16 -10.74
N PHE A 179 16.81 23.11 -10.95
CA PHE A 179 16.38 21.97 -11.78
C PHE A 179 15.20 21.21 -11.17
N ALA A 180 15.20 20.98 -9.86
CA ALA A 180 14.11 20.32 -9.14
C ALA A 180 12.80 21.14 -9.17
N LEU A 181 12.89 22.48 -9.16
CA LEU A 181 11.72 23.35 -9.32
C LEU A 181 11.13 23.33 -10.73
N VAL A 182 11.97 23.10 -11.75
CA VAL A 182 11.54 23.13 -13.16
C VAL A 182 11.03 21.77 -13.62
N SER A 183 11.44 20.67 -12.97
CA SER A 183 11.07 19.33 -13.41
C SER A 183 11.11 18.30 -12.28
N GLU A 184 10.03 17.53 -12.13
CA GLU A 184 9.90 16.39 -11.21
C GLU A 184 10.91 15.24 -11.51
N ARG A 185 11.54 15.26 -12.69
CA ARG A 185 12.60 14.30 -13.07
C ARG A 185 13.92 14.56 -12.34
N PHE A 186 14.10 15.75 -11.75
CA PHE A 186 15.28 16.10 -10.97
C PHE A 186 14.95 16.12 -9.50
N SER A 187 15.79 15.48 -8.71
CA SER A 187 15.69 15.54 -7.26
C SER A 187 17.05 15.68 -6.60
N MET A 188 17.04 16.12 -5.36
CA MET A 188 18.25 16.30 -4.57
C MET A 188 18.20 15.40 -3.35
N SER A 189 19.30 14.73 -3.08
CA SER A 189 19.43 13.94 -1.88
C SER A 189 20.83 14.08 -1.28
N SER A 190 20.99 13.59 -0.07
CA SER A 190 22.28 13.53 0.63
C SER A 190 23.05 12.23 0.35
N ASN A 191 22.54 11.35 -0.53
CA ASN A 191 23.15 10.06 -0.82
C ASN A 191 22.89 9.63 -2.28
N GLU A 192 23.31 8.43 -2.65
CA GLU A 192 23.08 7.91 -4.00
C GLU A 192 21.66 7.29 -4.16
N ARG A 193 20.87 7.26 -3.09
CA ARG A 193 19.52 6.70 -3.07
C ARG A 193 18.52 7.78 -3.52
N ASN A 194 17.75 7.48 -4.58
CA ASN A 194 16.69 8.37 -5.06
C ASN A 194 15.31 7.75 -4.84
N PRO A 195 14.54 8.19 -3.83
CA PRO A 195 13.16 7.73 -3.62
C PRO A 195 12.23 8.13 -4.78
N ASP A 196 12.55 9.21 -5.50
CA ASP A 196 11.68 9.82 -6.51
C ASP A 196 11.67 9.05 -7.84
N LEU A 197 12.58 8.07 -8.00
CA LEU A 197 12.57 7.16 -9.15
C LEU A 197 11.22 6.44 -9.28
N SER A 198 10.72 5.94 -8.15
CA SER A 198 9.45 5.21 -8.10
C SER A 198 8.26 6.08 -8.52
N GLN A 199 8.25 7.34 -8.09
CA GLN A 199 7.20 8.31 -8.41
C GLN A 199 7.20 8.67 -9.89
N VAL A 200 8.38 8.92 -10.46
CA VAL A 200 8.54 9.26 -11.87
C VAL A 200 8.03 8.15 -12.79
N VAL A 201 8.31 6.89 -12.44
CA VAL A 201 7.80 5.74 -13.18
C VAL A 201 6.30 5.54 -12.95
N PHE A 202 5.83 5.69 -11.71
CA PHE A 202 4.41 5.60 -11.37
C PHE A 202 3.57 6.59 -12.18
N ASN A 203 3.98 7.86 -12.26
CA ASN A 203 3.26 8.89 -13.02
C ASN A 203 3.14 8.50 -14.50
N GLN A 204 4.19 7.91 -15.08
CA GLN A 204 4.15 7.40 -16.45
C GLN A 204 3.18 6.23 -16.59
N PHE A 205 3.25 5.26 -15.66
CA PHE A 205 2.32 4.12 -15.62
C PHE A 205 0.86 4.55 -15.51
N GLU A 206 0.57 5.47 -14.60
CA GLU A 206 -0.77 6.00 -14.38
C GLU A 206 -1.29 6.70 -15.64
N ALA A 207 -0.46 7.54 -16.28
CA ALA A 207 -0.84 8.22 -17.51
C ALA A 207 -1.12 7.25 -18.67
N ASP A 208 -0.29 6.22 -18.84
CA ASP A 208 -0.45 5.22 -19.89
C ASP A 208 -1.68 4.33 -19.63
N LEU A 209 -1.88 3.86 -18.38
CA LEU A 209 -3.08 3.11 -18.01
C LEU A 209 -4.35 3.93 -18.26
N ARG A 210 -4.35 5.21 -17.87
CA ARG A 210 -5.51 6.09 -18.13
C ARG A 210 -5.76 6.27 -19.62
N SER A 211 -4.71 6.45 -20.41
CA SER A 211 -4.85 6.52 -21.87
C SER A 211 -5.41 5.23 -22.45
N ASP A 212 -5.09 4.08 -21.87
CA ASP A 212 -5.60 2.79 -22.31
C ASP A 212 -7.06 2.57 -21.91
N LEU A 213 -7.43 2.92 -20.68
CA LEU A 213 -8.82 2.88 -20.20
C LEU A 213 -9.74 3.81 -21.02
N ALA A 214 -9.22 4.96 -21.45
CA ALA A 214 -9.96 5.88 -22.31
C ALA A 214 -10.14 5.34 -23.75
N ARG A 215 -9.29 4.41 -24.19
CA ARG A 215 -9.34 3.83 -25.54
C ARG A 215 -10.12 2.52 -25.60
N ASP A 216 -10.12 1.78 -24.49
CA ASP A 216 -10.75 0.47 -24.38
C ASP A 216 -11.60 0.38 -23.11
N GLU A 217 -12.91 0.60 -23.28
CA GLU A 217 -13.89 0.52 -22.19
C GLU A 217 -13.99 -0.89 -21.58
N THR A 218 -13.56 -1.94 -22.30
CA THR A 218 -13.60 -3.30 -21.77
C THR A 218 -12.61 -3.51 -20.63
N LEU A 219 -11.50 -2.75 -20.62
CA LEU A 219 -10.53 -2.76 -19.52
C LEU A 219 -11.15 -2.34 -18.18
N LEU A 220 -12.07 -1.36 -18.19
CA LEU A 220 -12.76 -0.90 -16.97
C LEU A 220 -13.57 -2.02 -16.31
N THR A 221 -14.11 -2.96 -17.09
CA THR A 221 -14.91 -4.06 -16.56
C THR A 221 -14.12 -5.02 -15.67
N HIS A 222 -12.78 -5.00 -15.76
CA HIS A 222 -11.92 -5.79 -14.89
C HIS A 222 -11.77 -5.16 -13.50
N PHE A 223 -11.83 -3.82 -13.39
CA PHE A 223 -11.65 -3.04 -12.15
C PHE A 223 -12.90 -3.03 -11.28
N THR A 224 -13.31 -4.21 -10.83
CA THR A 224 -14.45 -4.41 -9.95
C THR A 224 -13.99 -4.84 -8.56
N ILE A 225 -14.86 -4.68 -7.57
CA ILE A 225 -14.69 -5.31 -6.25
C ILE A 225 -15.30 -6.70 -6.39
N GLY A 226 -14.45 -7.68 -6.68
CA GLY A 226 -14.84 -8.96 -7.25
C GLY A 226 -15.39 -9.99 -6.25
N ALA A 227 -15.35 -9.73 -4.95
CA ALA A 227 -15.96 -10.61 -3.95
C ALA A 227 -16.62 -9.80 -2.86
N LYS A 228 -17.90 -10.09 -2.58
CA LYS A 228 -18.47 -9.70 -1.30
C LYS A 228 -17.60 -10.32 -0.21
N PRO A 229 -17.11 -9.54 0.75
CA PRO A 229 -16.27 -10.06 1.81
C PRO A 229 -17.00 -11.18 2.53
N VAL A 230 -16.31 -12.29 2.77
CA VAL A 230 -16.82 -13.38 3.60
C VAL A 230 -16.64 -12.97 5.07
N TYR A 231 -17.74 -12.99 5.80
CA TYR A 231 -17.77 -12.66 7.22
C TYR A 231 -17.81 -13.94 8.06
N ALA A 232 -17.10 -13.94 9.18
CA ALA A 232 -17.41 -14.80 10.32
C ALA A 232 -17.92 -13.93 11.46
N ILE A 233 -19.00 -14.37 12.11
CA ILE A 233 -19.49 -13.74 13.35
C ILE A 233 -18.97 -14.58 14.49
N GLY A 234 -17.92 -14.11 15.16
CA GLY A 234 -17.27 -14.83 16.24
C GLY A 234 -18.15 -15.00 17.49
N PRO A 235 -17.64 -15.68 18.52
CA PRO A 235 -18.34 -15.81 19.79
C PRO A 235 -18.62 -14.43 20.40
N VAL A 236 -19.82 -14.29 20.97
CA VAL A 236 -20.23 -13.07 21.66
C VAL A 236 -19.84 -13.20 23.13
N GLU A 237 -19.10 -12.22 23.63
CA GLU A 237 -18.71 -12.16 25.04
C GLU A 237 -19.91 -11.66 25.87
N ALA A 238 -20.72 -12.59 26.39
CA ALA A 238 -21.90 -12.34 27.22
C ALA A 238 -22.29 -13.58 28.06
N GLU A 239 -23.34 -13.48 28.88
CA GLU A 239 -24.01 -14.65 29.47
C GLU A 239 -24.60 -15.53 28.36
N GLU A 240 -24.59 -16.86 28.54
CA GLU A 240 -24.79 -17.85 27.47
C GLU A 240 -26.06 -17.62 26.64
N ASP A 241 -27.20 -17.39 27.32
CA ASP A 241 -28.49 -17.16 26.66
C ASP A 241 -28.50 -15.87 25.81
N TYR A 242 -27.85 -14.81 26.30
CA TYR A 242 -27.74 -13.54 25.60
C TYR A 242 -26.72 -13.59 24.47
N ALA A 243 -25.63 -14.35 24.63
CA ALA A 243 -24.62 -14.56 23.60
C ALA A 243 -25.23 -15.23 22.37
N ILE A 244 -26.00 -16.31 22.57
CA ILE A 244 -26.69 -17.04 21.50
C ILE A 244 -27.69 -16.13 20.77
N SER A 245 -28.50 -15.40 21.54
CA SER A 245 -29.55 -14.52 21.00
C SER A 245 -28.95 -13.37 20.17
N THR A 246 -27.96 -12.68 20.73
CA THR A 246 -27.26 -11.56 20.07
C THR A 246 -26.59 -12.01 18.78
N ARG A 247 -25.88 -13.14 18.83
CA ARG A 247 -25.22 -13.71 17.64
C ARG A 247 -26.23 -14.03 16.54
N ARG A 248 -27.34 -14.69 16.87
CA ARG A 248 -28.39 -15.05 15.90
C ARG A 248 -28.99 -13.81 15.22
N ILE A 249 -29.19 -12.74 15.98
CA ILE A 249 -29.73 -11.48 15.47
C ILE A 249 -28.72 -10.82 14.51
N LEU A 250 -27.43 -10.79 14.87
CA LEU A 250 -26.35 -10.31 14.00
C LEU A 250 -26.26 -11.14 12.70
N GLU A 251 -26.22 -12.47 12.81
CA GLU A 251 -26.21 -13.38 11.65
C GLU A 251 -27.40 -13.09 10.71
N GLY A 252 -28.61 -13.01 11.26
CA GLY A 252 -29.81 -12.70 10.48
C GLY A 252 -29.74 -11.35 9.77
N HIS A 253 -29.12 -10.33 10.35
CA HIS A 253 -28.96 -9.02 9.70
C HIS A 253 -27.92 -9.04 8.59
N PHE A 254 -26.77 -9.67 8.80
CA PHE A 254 -25.75 -9.80 7.76
C PHE A 254 -26.28 -10.61 6.57
N VAL A 255 -27.05 -11.68 6.81
CA VAL A 255 -27.70 -12.43 5.72
C VAL A 255 -28.71 -11.56 4.97
N ARG A 256 -29.57 -10.80 5.68
CA ARG A 256 -30.57 -9.92 5.05
C ARG A 256 -29.97 -8.76 4.25
N SER A 257 -28.80 -8.26 4.65
CA SER A 257 -28.03 -7.27 3.88
C SER A 257 -27.30 -7.89 2.68
N GLY A 258 -27.34 -9.22 2.54
CA GLY A 258 -26.73 -9.94 1.43
C GLY A 258 -25.23 -10.18 1.60
N ALA A 259 -24.72 -10.12 2.83
CA ALA A 259 -23.36 -10.54 3.16
C ALA A 259 -23.20 -12.06 3.03
N ILE A 260 -22.00 -12.52 2.70
CA ILE A 260 -21.65 -13.94 2.72
C ILE A 260 -21.11 -14.24 4.12
N ILE A 261 -21.75 -15.17 4.85
CA ILE A 261 -21.33 -15.55 6.20
C ILE A 261 -20.93 -17.02 6.21
N VAL A 262 -19.88 -17.37 6.96
CA VAL A 262 -19.50 -18.76 7.22
C VAL A 262 -20.57 -19.50 8.01
N GLU A 263 -20.80 -20.76 7.66
CA GLU A 263 -21.76 -21.63 8.34
C GLU A 263 -21.37 -21.87 9.80
N ARG A 264 -22.38 -21.88 10.67
CA ARG A 264 -22.21 -22.06 12.11
C ARG A 264 -21.47 -23.35 12.46
N GLU A 265 -21.80 -24.46 11.81
CA GLU A 265 -21.17 -25.76 12.06
C GLU A 265 -19.66 -25.74 11.80
N GLN A 266 -19.24 -25.07 10.72
CA GLN A 266 -17.82 -24.95 10.39
C GLN A 266 -17.06 -24.10 11.42
N MET A 267 -17.70 -23.05 11.93
CA MET A 267 -17.09 -22.22 12.96
C MET A 267 -17.03 -22.91 14.31
N ASP A 268 -18.07 -23.65 14.71
CA ASP A 268 -18.11 -24.38 15.97
C ASP A 268 -17.02 -25.48 15.98
N LEU A 269 -16.75 -26.15 14.85
CA LEU A 269 -15.63 -27.10 14.70
C LEU A 269 -14.26 -26.45 14.92
N VAL A 270 -14.02 -25.27 14.34
CA VAL A 270 -12.74 -24.55 14.49
C VAL A 270 -12.59 -23.97 15.90
N LEU A 271 -13.68 -23.51 16.51
CA LEU A 271 -13.70 -23.05 17.90
C LEU A 271 -13.38 -24.18 18.88
N ASP A 272 -13.95 -25.37 18.67
CA ASP A 272 -13.63 -26.55 19.44
C ASP A 272 -12.14 -26.90 19.32
N GLU A 273 -11.59 -26.93 18.12
CA GLU A 273 -10.15 -27.17 17.90
C GLU A 273 -9.27 -26.14 18.63
N LEU A 274 -9.64 -24.85 18.56
CA LEU A 274 -8.94 -23.77 19.24
C LEU A 274 -9.04 -23.86 20.77
N ALA A 275 -10.19 -24.27 21.32
CA ALA A 275 -10.38 -24.49 22.74
C ALA A 275 -9.47 -25.62 23.26
N HIS A 276 -9.30 -26.68 22.47
CA HIS A 276 -8.39 -27.78 22.79
C HIS A 276 -6.90 -27.40 22.68
N SER A 277 -6.56 -26.34 21.95
CA SER A 277 -5.17 -25.87 21.75
C SER A 277 -4.56 -25.08 22.94
N GLN A 278 -5.24 -24.99 24.09
CA GLN A 278 -4.82 -24.28 25.31
C GLN A 278 -4.53 -22.76 25.15
N SER A 279 -4.92 -22.13 24.04
CA SER A 279 -4.52 -20.73 23.75
C SER A 279 -5.49 -19.65 24.26
N GLY A 280 -6.71 -20.02 24.66
CA GLY A 280 -7.75 -19.05 25.05
C GLY A 280 -8.15 -18.09 23.92
N LEU A 281 -9.30 -17.41 24.03
CA LEU A 281 -9.75 -16.42 23.05
C LEU A 281 -9.00 -15.08 23.24
N THR A 282 -7.69 -15.09 22.97
CA THR A 282 -6.87 -13.88 22.91
C THR A 282 -7.01 -13.19 21.55
N GLU A 283 -6.55 -11.94 21.43
CA GLU A 283 -6.55 -11.22 20.15
C GLU A 283 -5.77 -11.97 19.04
N SER A 284 -4.70 -12.68 19.41
CA SER A 284 -3.95 -13.54 18.48
C SER A 284 -4.74 -14.80 18.07
N ALA A 285 -5.60 -15.34 18.94
CA ALA A 285 -6.48 -16.46 18.61
C ALA A 285 -7.61 -16.04 17.64
N ARG A 286 -8.14 -14.81 17.76
CA ARG A 286 -9.14 -14.27 16.83
C ARG A 286 -8.62 -14.18 15.39
N ASN A 287 -7.36 -13.77 15.21
CA ASN A 287 -6.75 -13.76 13.87
C ASN A 287 -6.50 -15.15 13.31
N ARG A 288 -6.07 -16.10 14.17
CA ARG A 288 -5.94 -17.51 13.76
C ARG A 288 -7.28 -18.09 13.31
N LEU A 289 -8.35 -17.78 14.03
CA LEU A 289 -9.71 -18.18 13.67
C LEU A 289 -10.12 -17.62 12.30
N GLY A 290 -9.85 -16.34 12.03
CA GLY A 290 -10.10 -15.74 10.72
C GLY A 290 -9.37 -16.46 9.58
N HIS A 291 -8.09 -16.80 9.78
CA HIS A 291 -7.30 -17.53 8.79
C HIS A 291 -7.75 -18.99 8.62
N GLN A 292 -8.13 -19.68 9.70
CA GLN A 292 -8.60 -21.06 9.65
C GLN A 292 -9.97 -21.18 8.97
N LEU A 293 -10.84 -20.19 9.15
CA LEU A 293 -12.16 -20.14 8.49
C LEU A 293 -12.10 -19.57 7.08
N ASN A 294 -10.91 -19.15 6.60
CA ASN A 294 -10.71 -18.53 5.30
C ASN A 294 -11.69 -17.37 5.03
N VAL A 295 -11.82 -16.47 6.01
CA VAL A 295 -12.71 -15.29 5.93
C VAL A 295 -11.93 -14.00 5.77
N ASP A 296 -12.55 -13.03 5.10
CA ASP A 296 -11.97 -11.70 4.90
C ASP A 296 -12.14 -10.82 6.15
N ARG A 297 -13.29 -11.00 6.84
CA ARG A 297 -13.74 -10.14 7.94
C ARG A 297 -14.23 -10.96 9.12
N LEU A 298 -13.80 -10.60 10.32
CA LEU A 298 -14.28 -11.16 11.58
C LEU A 298 -15.10 -10.10 12.32
N VAL A 299 -16.34 -10.44 12.68
CA VAL A 299 -17.21 -9.62 13.51
C VAL A 299 -17.19 -10.17 14.93
N SER A 300 -16.86 -9.33 15.90
CA SER A 300 -16.88 -9.68 17.32
C SER A 300 -17.85 -8.77 18.06
N ALA A 301 -18.59 -9.31 19.02
CA ALA A 301 -19.47 -8.53 19.87
C ALA A 301 -19.24 -8.83 21.36
N THR A 302 -19.40 -7.80 22.19
CA THR A 302 -19.36 -7.88 23.64
C THR A 302 -20.63 -7.25 24.17
N LEU A 303 -21.38 -7.99 24.99
CA LEU A 303 -22.62 -7.52 25.61
C LEU A 303 -22.50 -7.62 27.13
N THR A 304 -22.66 -6.49 27.80
CA THR A 304 -22.69 -6.42 29.26
C THR A 304 -24.03 -5.89 29.71
N VAL A 305 -24.76 -6.68 30.49
CA VAL A 305 -26.01 -6.23 31.11
C VAL A 305 -25.78 -6.01 32.59
N ARG A 306 -26.19 -4.85 33.11
CA ARG A 306 -26.06 -4.49 34.53
C ARG A 306 -27.38 -4.00 35.09
N PRO A 307 -27.70 -4.33 36.35
CA PRO A 307 -28.81 -3.65 37.03
C PRO A 307 -28.45 -2.17 37.24
N ALA A 308 -29.37 -1.28 36.89
CA ALA A 308 -29.26 0.15 37.05
C ALA A 308 -30.17 0.66 38.18
N TYR A 309 -30.20 1.98 38.41
CA TYR A 309 -31.04 2.58 39.46
C TYR A 309 -32.53 2.40 39.16
N SER A 310 -33.34 2.20 40.20
CA SER A 310 -34.82 2.11 40.12
C SER A 310 -35.36 1.01 39.19
N SER A 311 -35.02 -0.25 39.46
CA SER A 311 -35.60 -1.42 38.77
C SER A 311 -35.46 -1.41 37.24
N SER A 312 -34.41 -0.76 36.74
CA SER A 312 -34.05 -0.75 35.33
C SER A 312 -32.75 -1.52 35.12
N TYR A 313 -32.49 -1.88 33.86
CA TYR A 313 -31.28 -2.55 33.42
C TYR A 313 -30.61 -1.72 32.34
N ASP A 314 -29.29 -1.69 32.38
CA ASP A 314 -28.42 -1.05 31.41
C ASP A 314 -27.76 -2.14 30.57
N ALA A 315 -27.91 -2.07 29.25
CA ALA A 315 -27.28 -2.96 28.29
C ALA A 315 -26.25 -2.18 27.48
N HIS A 316 -24.99 -2.55 27.66
CA HIS A 316 -23.86 -2.04 26.89
C HIS A 316 -23.43 -3.07 25.85
N LEU A 317 -23.60 -2.72 24.57
CA LEU A 317 -23.31 -3.59 23.45
C LEU A 317 -22.26 -2.94 22.54
N THR A 318 -21.16 -3.64 22.33
CA THR A 318 -20.12 -3.24 21.40
C THR A 318 -20.00 -4.27 20.28
N VAL A 319 -20.06 -3.82 19.02
CA VAL A 319 -19.85 -4.66 17.83
C VAL A 319 -18.71 -4.10 16.99
N ARG A 320 -17.75 -4.94 16.61
CA ARG A 320 -16.56 -4.55 15.85
C ARG A 320 -16.37 -5.45 14.66
N CYS A 321 -15.93 -4.89 13.54
CA CYS A 321 -15.47 -5.65 12.38
C CYS A 321 -13.97 -5.46 12.18
N ILE A 322 -13.27 -6.58 12.05
CA ILE A 322 -11.82 -6.65 11.94
C ILE A 322 -11.48 -7.28 10.58
N SER A 323 -10.54 -6.67 9.85
CA SER A 323 -9.94 -7.29 8.66
C SER A 323 -8.97 -8.37 9.10
N VAL A 324 -9.17 -9.62 8.65
CA VAL A 324 -8.30 -10.75 9.01
C VAL A 324 -6.87 -10.54 8.46
N GLU A 325 -6.76 -10.01 7.24
CA GLU A 325 -5.46 -9.78 6.59
C GLU A 325 -4.60 -8.75 7.34
N THR A 326 -5.20 -7.64 7.76
CA THR A 326 -4.46 -6.49 8.32
C THR A 326 -4.51 -6.39 9.84
N ASN A 327 -5.38 -7.18 10.48
CA ASN A 327 -5.76 -7.05 11.89
C ASN A 327 -6.18 -5.63 12.29
N ARG A 328 -6.82 -4.89 11.38
CA ARG A 328 -7.32 -3.55 11.65
C ARG A 328 -8.83 -3.57 11.86
N ILE A 329 -9.29 -2.79 12.84
CA ILE A 329 -10.70 -2.50 13.04
C ILE A 329 -11.16 -1.63 11.87
N LEU A 330 -12.05 -2.16 11.04
CA LEU A 330 -12.66 -1.44 9.92
C LEU A 330 -13.74 -0.48 10.42
N TRP A 331 -14.50 -0.93 11.41
CA TRP A 331 -15.49 -0.12 12.12
C TRP A 331 -15.80 -0.72 13.50
N SER A 332 -16.29 0.13 14.40
CA SER A 332 -16.74 -0.21 15.75
C SER A 332 -18.00 0.59 16.03
N ILE A 333 -19.03 -0.09 16.54
CA ILE A 333 -20.29 0.49 16.99
C ILE A 333 -20.43 0.14 18.47
N GLU A 334 -20.82 1.13 19.25
CA GLU A 334 -21.01 1.00 20.69
C GLU A 334 -22.32 1.69 21.04
N VAL A 335 -23.20 0.96 21.71
CA VAL A 335 -24.53 1.39 22.10
C VAL A 335 -24.75 1.06 23.57
N GLU A 336 -25.41 1.98 24.27
CA GLU A 336 -25.81 1.87 25.66
C GLU A 336 -27.30 2.24 25.75
N ASP A 337 -28.14 1.31 26.20
CA ASP A 337 -29.59 1.56 26.31
C ASP A 337 -30.19 0.94 27.58
N PHE A 338 -31.33 1.48 28.00
CA PHE A 338 -31.99 1.22 29.27
C PHE A 338 -33.33 0.49 29.09
N GLY A 339 -33.49 -0.62 29.81
CA GLY A 339 -34.69 -1.44 29.82
C GLY A 339 -35.36 -1.50 31.19
N LEU A 340 -36.65 -1.85 31.20
CA LEU A 340 -37.37 -2.24 32.42
C LEU A 340 -37.06 -3.69 32.83
N SER A 341 -36.54 -4.48 31.90
CA SER A 341 -35.98 -5.81 32.07
C SER A 341 -34.67 -5.95 31.28
N PRO A 342 -33.81 -6.94 31.59
CA PRO A 342 -32.61 -7.25 30.83
C PRO A 342 -32.88 -7.39 29.32
N GLU A 343 -33.93 -8.14 28.97
CA GLU A 343 -34.32 -8.41 27.59
C GLU A 343 -34.73 -7.13 26.88
N SER A 344 -35.52 -6.28 27.54
CA SER A 344 -35.96 -5.01 26.97
C SER A 344 -34.84 -3.98 26.79
N ALA A 345 -33.72 -4.11 27.52
CA ALA A 345 -32.54 -3.28 27.35
C ALA A 345 -31.71 -3.78 26.14
N ILE A 346 -31.52 -5.11 26.06
CA ILE A 346 -30.83 -5.78 24.96
C ILE A 346 -31.55 -5.51 23.63
N ASP A 347 -32.87 -5.69 23.57
CA ASP A 347 -33.65 -5.54 22.34
C ASP A 347 -33.50 -4.14 21.73
N ARG A 348 -33.50 -3.09 22.57
CA ARG A 348 -33.33 -1.72 22.08
C ARG A 348 -31.89 -1.42 21.67
N ALA A 349 -30.91 -1.87 22.48
CA ALA A 349 -29.50 -1.76 22.11
C ALA A 349 -29.22 -2.46 20.76
N MET A 350 -29.84 -3.63 20.53
CA MET A 350 -29.76 -4.33 19.25
C MET A 350 -30.43 -3.55 18.12
N GLU A 351 -31.62 -2.97 18.34
CA GLU A 351 -32.32 -2.17 17.32
C GLU A 351 -31.49 -0.96 16.87
N GLU A 352 -30.88 -0.25 17.82
CA GLU A 352 -30.01 0.89 17.53
C GLU A 352 -28.74 0.46 16.80
N ILE A 353 -28.10 -0.65 17.20
CA ILE A 353 -26.96 -1.22 16.45
C ILE A 353 -27.34 -1.56 15.02
N MET A 354 -28.54 -2.09 14.77
CA MET A 354 -28.97 -2.41 13.41
C MET A 354 -29.16 -1.17 12.55
N GLN A 355 -29.72 -0.10 13.11
CA GLN A 355 -29.83 1.18 12.41
C GLN A 355 -28.45 1.76 12.09
N GLU A 356 -27.53 1.72 13.05
CA GLU A 356 -26.15 2.16 12.86
C GLU A 356 -25.41 1.32 11.82
N LEU A 357 -25.55 -0.01 11.84
CA LEU A 357 -24.93 -0.91 10.87
C LEU A 357 -25.42 -0.61 9.45
N HIS A 358 -26.72 -0.37 9.27
CA HIS A 358 -27.27 -0.01 7.98
C HIS A 358 -26.67 1.30 7.43
N THR A 359 -26.40 2.26 8.31
CA THR A 359 -25.91 3.59 7.94
C THR A 359 -24.40 3.62 7.73
N LYS A 360 -23.62 3.00 8.63
CA LYS A 360 -22.15 3.06 8.66
C LYS A 360 -21.47 1.97 7.86
N ALA A 361 -22.05 0.76 7.81
CA ALA A 361 -21.31 -0.39 7.31
C ALA A 361 -21.50 -0.65 5.81
N ARG A 362 -22.51 -0.04 5.14
CA ARG A 362 -22.87 -0.27 3.71
C ARG A 362 -22.55 -1.72 3.29
N ILE A 363 -23.06 -2.67 4.09
CA ILE A 363 -22.79 -4.11 3.99
C ILE A 363 -23.35 -4.65 2.68
#